data_AF-A0ABD6E7P3-F1
#
_entry.id   AF-A0ABD6E7P3-F1
#
_cell.length_a   1.000
_cell.length_b   1.000
_cell.length_c   1.000
_cell.angle_alpha   90.00
_cell.angle_beta   90.00
_cell.angle_gamma   90.00
#
_symmetry.space_group_name_H-M   'P 1'
#
loop_
_entity.id
_entity.type
_entity.pdbx_description
1 polymer ?
#
loop_
_entity_poly.entity_id
_entity_poly.type
_entity_poly.pdbx_seq_one_letter_code
_entity_poly.pdbx_strand_id
1 'polypeptide(L)'
;MNIKYIKCKTALSDSKLPGLDYSLNPYVGCQHNCSYCYAPNVLKIDRNKWGNNIGIKLNIPIILSKEIKKKRIGTIGISTVTDPYQPIEKKYKLTRYCLEQLKKYDFPIHIQTKSSIVNRDFDIISKISKVDIMISISSLNDDERKIFEPFSSSIKDRLEILSIFSEIGIRTSVFLGPIFPTIKDEIPIVPILFFLISLD
;
A
#
# COMPACT_ATOMS: atom_id res chain seq x y z
N MET A 1 3.70 -17.06 -13.56
CA MET A 1 2.82 -15.94 -13.19
C MET A 1 1.70 -15.80 -14.22
N ASN A 2 0.44 -15.71 -13.78
CA ASN A 2 -0.74 -15.61 -14.63
C ASN A 2 -1.34 -14.20 -14.54
N ILE A 3 -1.20 -13.40 -15.60
CA ILE A 3 -1.74 -12.05 -15.66
C ILE A 3 -3.07 -12.07 -16.42
N LYS A 4 -4.10 -11.44 -15.84
CA LYS A 4 -5.38 -11.21 -16.50
C LYS A 4 -5.68 -9.72 -16.58
N TYR A 5 -5.94 -9.22 -17.78
CA TYR A 5 -6.47 -7.88 -17.95
C TYR A 5 -7.97 -7.88 -17.67
N ILE A 6 -8.40 -7.07 -16.72
CA ILE A 6 -9.79 -6.98 -16.29
C ILE A 6 -10.27 -5.54 -16.43
N LYS A 7 -11.57 -5.35 -16.63
CA LYS A 7 -12.21 -4.02 -16.63
C LYS A 7 -12.95 -3.83 -15.31
N CYS A 8 -12.82 -2.66 -14.70
CA CYS A 8 -13.70 -2.24 -13.61
C CYS A 8 -14.79 -1.30 -14.12
N LYS A 9 -15.98 -1.38 -13.51
CA LYS A 9 -17.07 -0.41 -13.72
C LYS A 9 -16.99 0.77 -12.75
N THR A 10 -16.41 0.53 -11.58
CA THR A 10 -16.24 1.50 -10.50
C THR A 10 -14.78 1.52 -10.06
N ALA A 11 -14.21 2.71 -9.84
CA ALA A 11 -12.87 2.86 -9.30
C ALA A 11 -12.88 3.10 -7.79
N LEU A 12 -13.77 3.98 -7.30
CA LEU A 12 -13.96 4.30 -5.89
C LEU A 12 -15.18 3.60 -5.31
N SER A 13 -14.95 2.57 -4.50
CA SER A 13 -15.98 1.91 -3.70
C SER A 13 -15.97 2.48 -2.28
N ASP A 14 -17.14 2.65 -1.66
CA ASP A 14 -17.22 3.12 -0.28
C ASP A 14 -16.48 2.15 0.65
N SER A 15 -15.69 2.70 1.57
CA SER A 15 -14.89 1.92 2.52
C SER A 15 -15.64 1.74 3.83
N LYS A 16 -15.44 0.59 4.45
CA LYS A 16 -15.90 0.29 5.83
C LYS A 16 -14.77 0.35 6.85
N LEU A 17 -13.54 0.63 6.40
CA LEU A 17 -12.39 0.75 7.28
C LEU A 17 -12.41 2.11 7.99
N PRO A 18 -12.13 2.16 9.31
CA PRO A 18 -12.08 3.41 10.05
C PRO A 18 -11.15 4.44 9.39
N GLY A 19 -11.61 5.69 9.32
CA GLY A 19 -10.83 6.80 8.76
C GLY A 19 -10.76 6.87 7.23
N LEU A 20 -11.32 5.89 6.51
CA LEU A 20 -11.35 5.86 5.04
C LEU A 20 -12.79 6.00 4.54
N ASP A 21 -13.05 6.99 3.70
CA ASP A 21 -14.34 7.16 3.03
C ASP A 21 -14.46 6.21 1.83
N TYR A 22 -13.36 6.04 1.08
CA TYR A 22 -13.32 5.26 -0.15
C TYR A 22 -12.14 4.29 -0.19
N SER A 23 -12.30 3.25 -1.00
CA SER A 23 -11.25 2.31 -1.36
C SER A 23 -11.02 2.33 -2.86
N LEU A 24 -9.75 2.34 -3.25
CA LEU A 24 -9.31 2.32 -4.65
C LEU A 24 -8.35 1.15 -4.84
N ASN A 25 -8.76 0.11 -5.58
CA ASN A 25 -7.97 -1.12 -5.74
C ASN A 25 -7.63 -1.34 -7.23
N PRO A 26 -6.46 -0.87 -7.72
CA PRO A 26 -6.03 -1.04 -9.12
C PRO A 26 -5.77 -2.48 -9.56
N TYR A 27 -5.48 -3.35 -8.59
CA TYR A 27 -5.15 -4.75 -8.82
C TYR A 27 -6.13 -5.69 -8.11
N VAL A 28 -6.15 -6.95 -8.56
CA VAL A 28 -6.74 -8.09 -7.86
C VAL A 28 -5.64 -9.14 -7.71
N GLY A 29 -5.43 -9.64 -6.49
CA GLY A 29 -4.21 -10.40 -6.18
C GLY A 29 -3.07 -9.46 -5.76
N CYS A 30 -2.12 -10.01 -5.00
CA CYS A 30 -0.94 -9.28 -4.55
C CYS A 30 0.32 -10.15 -4.64
N GLN A 31 1.30 -9.70 -5.42
CA GLN A 31 2.55 -10.43 -5.66
C GLN A 31 3.51 -10.46 -4.46
N HIS A 32 3.31 -9.65 -3.41
CA HIS A 32 4.08 -9.82 -2.18
C HIS A 32 3.95 -11.24 -1.61
N ASN A 33 2.83 -11.90 -1.92
CA ASN A 33 2.55 -13.30 -1.58
C ASN A 33 2.77 -13.60 -0.09
N CYS A 34 2.40 -12.67 0.79
CA CYS A 34 2.64 -12.83 2.22
C CYS A 34 1.93 -14.09 2.74
N SER A 35 2.66 -14.97 3.44
CA SER A 35 2.15 -16.26 3.94
C SER A 35 0.94 -16.12 4.86
N TYR A 36 0.81 -14.99 5.54
CA TYR A 36 -0.26 -14.69 6.50
C TYR A 36 -1.38 -13.80 5.93
N CYS A 37 -1.35 -13.47 4.64
CA CYS A 37 -2.25 -12.46 4.06
C CYS A 37 -3.74 -12.81 4.27
N TYR A 38 -4.51 -11.84 4.77
CA TYR A 38 -5.96 -11.97 4.98
C TYR A 38 -6.78 -11.78 3.69
N ALA A 39 -6.25 -11.03 2.72
CA ALA A 39 -6.99 -10.61 1.54
C ALA A 39 -7.55 -11.75 0.67
N PRO A 40 -6.87 -12.91 0.50
CA PRO A 40 -7.46 -14.08 -0.17
C PRO A 40 -8.82 -14.47 0.40
N ASN A 41 -8.96 -14.51 1.73
CA ASN A 41 -10.21 -14.90 2.39
C ASN A 41 -11.30 -13.85 2.18
N VAL A 42 -10.97 -12.56 2.34
CA VAL A 42 -11.92 -11.45 2.12
C VAL A 42 -12.41 -11.41 0.67
N LEU A 43 -11.53 -11.69 -0.29
CA LEU A 43 -11.84 -11.68 -1.72
C LEU A 43 -12.41 -13.01 -2.23
N LYS A 44 -12.51 -14.04 -1.37
CA LYS A 44 -12.91 -15.41 -1.75
C LYS A 44 -12.04 -15.97 -2.89
N ILE A 45 -10.74 -15.69 -2.85
CA ILE A 45 -9.75 -16.19 -3.79
C ILE A 45 -9.01 -17.34 -3.13
N ASP A 46 -8.94 -18.48 -3.84
CA ASP A 46 -8.12 -19.63 -3.45
C ASP A 46 -6.67 -19.19 -3.18
N ARG A 47 -6.17 -19.55 -1.98
CA ARG A 47 -4.85 -19.14 -1.51
C ARG A 47 -3.73 -19.59 -2.43
N ASN A 48 -3.86 -20.75 -3.08
CA ASN A 48 -2.88 -21.27 -4.02
C ASN A 48 -2.76 -20.41 -5.30
N LYS A 49 -3.75 -19.57 -5.57
CA LYS A 49 -3.74 -18.62 -6.70
C LYS A 49 -3.21 -17.25 -6.30
N TRP A 50 -3.15 -16.94 -4.99
CA TRP A 50 -2.60 -15.67 -4.50
C TRP A 50 -1.10 -15.57 -4.80
N GLY A 51 -0.59 -14.35 -5.00
CA GLY A 51 0.80 -14.13 -5.42
C GLY A 51 1.07 -14.37 -6.90
N ASN A 52 0.47 -15.41 -7.49
CA ASN A 52 0.73 -15.81 -8.87
C ASN A 52 -0.30 -15.35 -9.89
N ASN A 53 -1.56 -15.14 -9.48
CA ASN A 53 -2.64 -14.71 -10.37
C ASN A 53 -2.99 -13.25 -10.10
N ILE A 54 -2.64 -12.37 -11.03
CA ILE A 54 -2.84 -10.93 -10.88
C ILE A 54 -3.82 -10.42 -11.94
N GLY A 55 -4.94 -9.87 -11.46
CA GLY A 55 -5.89 -9.10 -12.25
C GLY A 55 -5.44 -7.64 -12.33
N ILE A 56 -5.28 -7.12 -13.54
CA ILE A 56 -4.84 -5.74 -13.80
C ILE A 56 -6.00 -4.94 -14.38
N LYS A 57 -6.48 -3.93 -13.63
CA LYS A 57 -7.58 -3.06 -14.07
C LYS A 57 -7.06 -1.90 -14.91
N LEU A 58 -6.63 -2.15 -16.15
CA LEU A 58 -6.01 -1.12 -17.01
C LEU A 58 -6.87 0.14 -17.19
N ASN A 59 -8.20 0.00 -17.14
CA ASN A 59 -9.11 1.13 -17.28
C ASN A 59 -9.34 1.91 -15.98
N ILE A 60 -8.80 1.50 -14.83
CA ILE A 60 -9.11 2.12 -13.53
C ILE A 60 -8.78 3.62 -13.47
N PRO A 61 -7.66 4.14 -14.02
CA PRO A 61 -7.40 5.58 -13.94
C PRO A 61 -8.40 6.38 -14.79
N ILE A 62 -8.88 5.80 -15.89
CA ILE A 62 -9.88 6.41 -16.76
C ILE A 62 -11.23 6.48 -16.03
N ILE A 63 -11.66 5.40 -15.39
CA ILE A 63 -12.89 5.39 -14.58
C ILE A 63 -12.77 6.38 -13.42
N LEU A 64 -11.64 6.36 -12.70
CA LEU A 64 -11.37 7.27 -11.59
C LEU A 64 -11.49 8.73 -12.01
N SER A 65 -10.89 9.13 -13.12
CA SER A 65 -10.95 10.52 -13.63
C SER A 65 -12.37 11.03 -13.91
N LYS A 66 -13.33 10.14 -14.12
CA LYS A 66 -14.75 10.47 -14.29
C LYS A 66 -15.47 10.55 -12.95
N GLU A 67 -15.18 9.63 -12.03
CA GLU A 67 -15.84 9.53 -10.72
C GLU A 67 -15.46 10.69 -9.79
N ILE A 68 -14.18 11.06 -9.74
CA ILE A 68 -13.68 12.10 -8.82
C ILE A 68 -14.30 13.47 -9.06
N LYS A 69 -14.84 13.74 -10.26
CA LYS A 69 -15.55 14.99 -10.59
C LYS A 69 -16.88 15.13 -9.86
N LYS A 70 -17.45 14.01 -9.39
CA LYS A 70 -18.80 13.94 -8.83
C LYS A 70 -18.82 13.40 -7.40
N LYS A 71 -17.74 12.76 -6.95
CA LYS A 71 -17.61 12.24 -5.59
C LYS A 71 -17.32 13.39 -4.61
N ARG A 72 -17.91 13.30 -3.42
CA ARG A 72 -17.54 14.17 -2.30
C ARG A 72 -16.06 13.94 -1.96
N ILE A 73 -15.34 15.00 -1.62
CA ILE A 73 -13.97 14.87 -1.10
C ILE A 73 -14.01 14.05 0.21
N GLY A 74 -13.20 13.00 0.25
CA GLY A 74 -13.06 12.07 1.37
C GLY A 74 -11.76 11.29 1.25
N THR A 75 -11.31 10.69 2.35
CA THR A 75 -10.04 9.97 2.41
C THR A 75 -10.11 8.67 1.62
N ILE A 76 -9.18 8.50 0.68
CA ILE A 76 -9.09 7.32 -0.18
C ILE A 76 -7.99 6.40 0.34
N GLY A 77 -8.37 5.20 0.76
CA GLY A 77 -7.43 4.11 0.99
C GLY A 77 -7.01 3.48 -0.33
N ILE A 78 -5.72 3.59 -0.65
CA ILE A 78 -5.18 2.98 -1.87
C ILE A 78 -4.84 1.52 -1.57
N SER A 79 -5.44 0.62 -2.35
CA SER A 79 -5.21 -0.83 -2.35
C SER A 79 -5.53 -1.52 -1.01
N THR A 80 -6.69 -1.24 -0.40
CA THR A 80 -7.12 -1.79 0.91
C THR A 80 -7.21 -3.33 1.01
N VAL A 81 -7.17 -4.05 -0.12
CA VAL A 81 -7.18 -5.53 -0.17
C VAL A 81 -6.05 -6.09 -1.04
N THR A 82 -5.07 -5.26 -1.41
CA THR A 82 -3.86 -5.65 -2.14
C THR A 82 -2.68 -4.81 -1.62
N ASP A 83 -1.60 -4.65 -2.39
CA ASP A 83 -0.59 -3.62 -2.12
C ASP A 83 -0.50 -2.70 -3.35
N PRO A 84 -0.50 -1.36 -3.16
CA PRO A 84 -0.44 -0.42 -4.27
C PRO A 84 0.89 -0.46 -5.02
N TYR A 85 1.94 -0.96 -4.37
CA TYR A 85 3.31 -0.99 -4.83
C TYR A 85 3.88 -2.42 -4.87
N GLN A 86 3.02 -3.41 -5.13
CA GLN A 86 3.46 -4.77 -5.46
C GLN A 86 4.35 -4.80 -6.73
N PRO A 87 5.23 -5.80 -6.93
CA PRO A 87 6.23 -5.80 -8.01
C PRO A 87 5.74 -5.40 -9.42
N ILE A 88 4.52 -5.77 -9.82
CA ILE A 88 3.95 -5.48 -11.15
C ILE A 88 3.70 -3.99 -11.36
N GLU A 89 3.57 -3.21 -10.27
CA GLU A 89 3.40 -1.76 -10.30
C GLU A 89 4.63 -1.07 -10.93
N LYS A 90 5.83 -1.69 -10.90
CA LYS A 90 7.01 -1.18 -11.63
C LYS A 90 6.73 -1.05 -13.14
N LYS A 91 5.95 -1.99 -13.68
CA LYS A 91 5.62 -2.06 -15.11
C LYS A 91 4.37 -1.24 -15.46
N TYR A 92 3.27 -1.47 -14.74
CA TYR A 92 1.96 -0.93 -15.16
C TYR A 92 1.64 0.46 -14.60
N LYS A 93 2.29 0.85 -13.49
CA LYS A 93 2.17 2.20 -12.91
C LYS A 93 0.72 2.62 -12.63
N LEU A 94 -0.20 1.68 -12.35
CA LEU A 94 -1.62 2.02 -12.20
C LEU A 94 -1.87 2.84 -10.94
N THR A 95 -1.14 2.56 -9.86
CA THR A 95 -1.18 3.40 -8.66
C THR A 95 -0.74 4.81 -8.99
N ARG A 96 0.38 4.97 -9.71
CA ARG A 96 0.84 6.30 -10.15
C ARG A 96 -0.22 7.04 -10.95
N TYR A 97 -0.77 6.42 -11.99
CA TYR A 97 -1.79 7.05 -12.84
C TYR A 97 -3.05 7.43 -12.06
N CYS A 98 -3.43 6.63 -11.06
CA CYS A 98 -4.50 6.96 -10.14
C CYS A 98 -4.15 8.19 -9.28
N LEU A 99 -2.96 8.23 -8.67
CA LEU A 99 -2.48 9.36 -7.89
C LEU A 99 -2.50 10.67 -8.69
N GLU A 100 -2.09 10.62 -9.97
CA GLU A 100 -2.17 11.77 -10.87
C GLU A 100 -3.61 12.28 -11.06
N GLN A 101 -4.63 11.41 -11.03
CA GLN A 101 -6.02 11.85 -11.08
C GLN A 101 -6.49 12.43 -9.75
N LEU A 102 -6.16 11.76 -8.64
CA LEU A 102 -6.55 12.19 -7.29
C LEU A 102 -5.98 13.57 -6.95
N LYS A 103 -4.72 13.82 -7.32
CA LYS A 103 -4.05 15.10 -7.14
C LYS A 103 -4.79 16.27 -7.81
N LYS A 104 -5.40 16.07 -8.98
CA LYS A 104 -6.10 17.16 -9.72
C LYS A 104 -7.25 17.78 -8.92
N TYR A 105 -7.83 17.02 -8.00
CA TYR A 105 -8.94 17.44 -7.15
C TYR A 105 -8.57 17.39 -5.66
N ASP A 106 -7.28 17.24 -5.36
CA ASP A 106 -6.71 17.22 -4.02
C ASP A 106 -7.43 16.27 -3.04
N PHE A 107 -7.74 15.05 -3.49
CA PHE A 107 -8.32 14.04 -2.62
C PHE A 107 -7.31 13.60 -1.55
N PRO A 108 -7.69 13.60 -0.26
CA PRO A 108 -6.86 13.01 0.78
C PRO A 108 -6.61 11.53 0.51
N ILE A 109 -5.38 11.08 0.71
CA ILE A 109 -4.98 9.69 0.45
C ILE A 109 -4.34 9.04 1.68
N HIS A 110 -4.57 7.74 1.80
CA HIS A 110 -3.89 6.88 2.75
C HIS A 110 -3.28 5.70 1.98
N ILE A 111 -1.96 5.55 2.07
CA ILE A 111 -1.19 4.48 1.41
C ILE A 111 -0.62 3.59 2.50
N GLN A 112 -1.02 2.33 2.52
CA GLN A 112 -0.35 1.29 3.29
C GLN A 112 0.47 0.41 2.34
N THR A 113 1.77 0.23 2.58
CA THR A 113 2.62 -0.61 1.72
C THR A 113 3.75 -1.32 2.45
N LYS A 114 4.33 -2.33 1.77
CA LYS A 114 5.57 -3.05 2.13
C LYS A 114 6.71 -2.79 1.14
N SER A 115 6.57 -1.78 0.30
CA SER A 115 7.39 -1.62 -0.90
C SER A 115 7.96 -0.21 -1.03
N SER A 116 9.27 -0.13 -1.24
CA SER A 116 10.03 1.10 -1.51
C SER A 116 9.76 1.71 -2.89
N ILE A 117 8.95 1.05 -3.73
CA ILE A 117 8.51 1.65 -5.01
C ILE A 117 7.69 2.93 -4.77
N VAL A 118 7.08 3.11 -3.59
CA VAL A 118 6.38 4.35 -3.23
C VAL A 118 7.24 5.61 -3.44
N ASN A 119 8.57 5.52 -3.23
CA ASN A 119 9.51 6.62 -3.45
C ASN A 119 9.48 7.14 -4.89
N ARG A 120 9.14 6.30 -5.87
CA ARG A 120 8.99 6.69 -7.28
C ARG A 120 7.93 7.77 -7.48
N ASP A 121 6.87 7.75 -6.68
CA ASP A 121 5.72 8.64 -6.84
C ASP A 121 5.76 9.82 -5.86
N PHE A 122 6.91 10.04 -5.21
CA PHE A 122 7.16 11.19 -4.33
C PHE A 122 6.81 12.52 -5.00
N ASP A 123 7.10 12.68 -6.30
CA ASP A 123 6.82 13.89 -7.09
C ASP A 123 5.32 14.24 -7.21
N ILE A 124 4.45 13.25 -7.02
CA ILE A 124 2.99 13.39 -7.02
C ILE A 124 2.48 13.49 -5.58
N ILE A 125 2.94 12.58 -4.72
CA ILE A 125 2.48 12.46 -3.32
C ILE A 125 2.77 13.75 -2.55
N SER A 126 3.96 14.34 -2.72
CA SER A 126 4.36 15.62 -2.09
C SER A 126 3.49 16.83 -2.48
N LYS A 127 2.61 16.69 -3.47
CA LYS A 127 1.75 17.77 -3.98
C LYS A 127 0.27 17.56 -3.66
N ILE A 128 -0.05 16.60 -2.80
CA ILE A 128 -1.40 16.37 -2.27
C ILE A 128 -1.44 16.91 -0.85
N SER A 129 -2.44 17.71 -0.50
CA SER A 129 -2.47 18.46 0.77
C SER A 129 -2.59 17.56 2.00
N LYS A 130 -3.20 16.38 1.87
CA LYS A 130 -3.39 15.43 2.97
C LYS A 130 -3.04 14.02 2.55
N VAL A 131 -1.91 13.54 3.07
CA VAL A 131 -1.34 12.22 2.82
C VAL A 131 -1.02 11.55 4.16
N ASP A 132 -1.37 10.27 4.29
CA ASP A 132 -0.85 9.38 5.33
C ASP A 132 -0.12 8.20 4.65
N ILE A 133 1.15 8.00 4.99
CA ILE A 133 1.97 6.89 4.54
C ILE A 133 2.18 5.92 5.71
N MET A 134 1.60 4.74 5.59
CA MET A 134 1.74 3.68 6.57
C MET A 134 2.61 2.53 6.05
N ILE A 135 3.72 2.25 6.72
CA ILE A 135 4.62 1.16 6.35
C ILE A 135 4.32 -0.07 7.19
N SER A 136 4.05 -1.19 6.52
CA SER A 136 3.81 -2.45 7.25
C SER A 136 5.12 -3.14 7.60
N ILE A 137 5.28 -3.48 8.88
CA ILE A 137 6.41 -4.22 9.42
C ILE A 137 5.83 -5.38 10.24
N SER A 138 6.17 -6.61 9.89
CA SER A 138 5.76 -7.81 10.66
C SER A 138 6.90 -8.37 11.52
N SER A 139 8.14 -8.12 11.10
CA SER A 139 9.38 -8.44 11.80
C SER A 139 10.45 -7.43 11.41
N LEU A 140 11.45 -7.25 12.28
CA LEU A 140 12.66 -6.47 11.99
C LEU A 140 13.79 -7.32 11.41
N ASN A 141 13.62 -8.64 11.45
CA ASN A 141 14.56 -9.59 10.89
C ASN A 141 14.26 -9.79 9.40
N ASP A 142 15.21 -9.40 8.54
CA ASP A 142 15.02 -9.51 7.09
C ASP A 142 14.96 -10.98 6.61
N ASP A 143 15.55 -11.92 7.34
CA ASP A 143 15.47 -13.34 7.01
C ASP A 143 14.06 -13.89 7.29
N GLU A 144 13.41 -13.46 8.37
CA GLU A 144 12.00 -13.76 8.61
C GLU A 144 11.10 -13.12 7.56
N ARG A 145 11.38 -11.87 7.19
CA ARG A 145 10.70 -11.20 6.08
C ARG A 145 10.81 -12.01 4.79
N LYS A 146 11.97 -12.56 4.43
CA LYS A 146 12.12 -13.40 3.22
C LYS A 146 11.21 -14.63 3.26
N ILE A 147 11.00 -15.20 4.44
CA ILE A 147 10.12 -16.37 4.62
C ILE A 147 8.65 -15.96 4.48
N PHE A 148 8.23 -14.92 5.21
CA PHE A 148 6.81 -14.57 5.33
C PHE A 148 6.32 -13.63 4.23
N GLU A 149 7.20 -12.83 3.63
CA GLU A 149 6.90 -11.75 2.68
C GLU A 149 7.93 -11.70 1.54
N PRO A 150 8.10 -12.80 0.77
CA PRO A 150 9.27 -13.03 -0.08
C PRO A 150 9.53 -11.95 -1.14
N PHE A 151 8.49 -11.27 -1.62
CA PHE A 151 8.60 -10.27 -2.70
C PHE A 151 8.30 -8.84 -2.24
N SER A 152 8.43 -8.57 -0.94
CA SER A 152 8.38 -7.23 -0.36
C SER A 152 9.77 -6.57 -0.35
N SER A 153 9.83 -5.26 -0.11
CA SER A 153 11.12 -4.58 0.11
C SER A 153 11.74 -5.00 1.44
N SER A 154 13.07 -4.85 1.54
CA SER A 154 13.80 -5.16 2.77
C SER A 154 13.29 -4.32 3.95
N ILE A 155 13.51 -4.80 5.17
CA ILE A 155 13.14 -4.03 6.37
C ILE A 155 13.86 -2.67 6.39
N LYS A 156 15.14 -2.64 6.00
CA LYS A 156 15.91 -1.40 5.89
C LYS A 156 15.24 -0.40 4.94
N ASP A 157 14.92 -0.82 3.71
CA ASP A 157 14.29 0.08 2.73
C ASP A 157 12.93 0.58 3.21
N ARG A 158 12.18 -0.25 3.95
CA ARG A 158 10.89 0.14 4.53
C ARG A 158 11.03 1.22 5.60
N LEU A 159 12.02 1.10 6.47
CA LEU A 159 12.31 2.10 7.50
C LEU A 159 12.78 3.42 6.87
N GLU A 160 13.59 3.35 5.82
CA GLU A 160 14.06 4.53 5.10
C GLU A 160 12.92 5.36 4.48
N ILE A 161 11.83 4.71 4.02
CA ILE A 161 10.64 5.41 3.53
C ILE A 161 10.04 6.32 4.62
N LEU A 162 10.04 5.87 5.88
CA LEU A 162 9.49 6.68 6.99
C LEU A 162 10.28 7.99 7.10
N SER A 163 11.61 7.91 7.12
CA SER A 163 12.48 9.09 7.16
C SER A 163 12.20 10.02 5.97
N ILE A 164 12.27 9.51 4.74
CA ILE A 164 12.09 10.30 3.50
C ILE A 164 10.79 11.10 3.49
N PHE A 165 9.68 10.48 3.88
CA PHE A 165 8.37 11.15 3.87
C PHE A 165 8.18 12.06 5.09
N SER A 166 8.71 11.68 6.27
CA SER A 166 8.63 12.50 7.48
C SER A 166 9.40 13.82 7.35
N GLU A 167 10.58 13.81 6.71
CA GLU A 167 11.43 15.00 6.50
C GLU A 167 10.74 16.12 5.71
N ILE A 168 9.73 15.78 4.91
CA ILE A 168 8.93 16.75 4.14
C ILE A 168 7.55 17.02 4.77
N GLY A 169 7.35 16.65 6.02
CA GLY A 169 6.13 16.91 6.78
C GLY A 169 4.93 16.03 6.40
N ILE A 170 5.13 14.94 5.66
CA ILE A 170 4.07 13.95 5.43
C ILE A 170 3.93 13.08 6.66
N ARG A 171 2.68 12.88 7.11
CA ARG A 171 2.37 11.98 8.21
C ARG A 171 2.77 10.55 7.82
N THR A 172 3.70 9.99 8.58
CA THR A 172 4.15 8.61 8.45
C THR A 172 3.77 7.78 9.67
N SER A 173 3.42 6.52 9.46
CA SER A 173 3.06 5.59 10.53
C SER A 173 3.56 4.18 10.24
N VAL A 174 3.67 3.35 11.28
CA VAL A 174 4.02 1.94 11.16
C VAL A 174 2.81 1.09 11.50
N PHE A 175 2.44 0.19 10.57
CA PHE A 175 1.56 -0.92 10.88
C PHE A 175 2.40 -2.10 11.34
N LEU A 176 2.47 -2.31 12.65
CA LEU A 176 3.15 -3.45 13.24
C LEU A 176 2.22 -4.65 13.26
N GLY A 177 2.38 -5.56 12.30
CA GLY A 177 1.59 -6.78 12.27
C GLY A 177 1.69 -7.62 10.99
N PRO A 178 1.31 -8.91 11.08
CA PRO A 178 0.97 -9.63 12.30
C PRO A 178 2.22 -9.87 13.16
N ILE A 179 2.03 -9.95 14.48
CA ILE A 179 3.08 -10.37 15.41
C ILE A 179 3.05 -11.89 15.48
N PHE A 180 4.15 -12.55 15.10
CA PHE A 180 4.24 -14.00 15.14
C PHE A 180 4.75 -14.47 16.52
N PRO A 181 4.11 -15.48 17.14
CA PRO A 181 4.52 -15.99 18.46
C PRO A 181 5.93 -16.60 18.50
N THR A 182 6.49 -16.94 17.34
CA THR A 182 7.81 -17.56 17.20
C THR A 182 8.95 -16.57 17.12
N ILE A 183 8.66 -15.26 17.07
CA ILE A 183 9.67 -14.21 17.10
C ILE A 183 10.22 -14.16 18.53
N LYS A 184 11.44 -14.66 18.71
CA LYS A 184 12.15 -14.66 20.00
C LYS A 184 12.73 -13.29 20.35
N ASP A 185 12.78 -12.40 19.38
CA ASP A 185 13.27 -11.05 19.60
C ASP A 185 12.18 -10.25 20.33
N GLU A 186 12.52 -9.70 21.49
CA GLU A 186 11.85 -8.51 21.99
C GLU A 186 11.93 -7.49 20.86
N ILE A 187 10.86 -7.31 20.08
CA ILE A 187 10.80 -6.23 19.11
C ILE A 187 11.08 -4.99 19.94
N PRO A 188 12.19 -4.27 19.76
CA PRO A 188 12.45 -3.08 20.54
C PRO A 188 11.58 -1.98 19.92
N ILE A 189 10.28 -2.07 20.17
CA ILE A 189 9.25 -1.14 19.71
C ILE A 189 9.63 0.26 20.21
N VAL A 190 10.15 0.32 21.44
CA VAL A 190 10.59 1.55 22.09
C VAL A 190 11.82 2.15 21.38
N PRO A 191 12.94 1.43 21.13
CA PRO A 191 14.05 1.98 20.35
C PRO A 191 13.72 2.41 18.93
N ILE A 192 12.77 1.80 18.21
CA ILE A 192 12.39 2.27 16.85
C ILE A 192 11.62 3.57 16.93
N LEU A 193 10.65 3.67 17.83
CA LEU A 193 9.96 4.92 18.10
C LEU A 193 10.95 5.99 18.56
N PHE A 194 11.89 5.67 19.44
CA PHE A 194 12.94 6.59 19.89
C PHE A 194 13.91 6.98 18.77
N PHE A 195 14.36 6.06 17.91
CA PHE A 195 15.25 6.39 16.79
C PHE A 195 14.57 7.29 15.76
N LEU A 196 13.27 7.12 15.54
CA LEU A 196 12.48 7.99 14.67
C LEU A 196 12.15 9.34 15.33
N ILE A 197 12.05 9.41 16.67
CA ILE A 197 11.80 10.64 17.42
C ILE A 197 13.10 11.42 17.73
N SER A 198 14.26 10.76 17.76
CA SER A 198 15.56 11.38 18.11
C SER A 198 16.33 11.93 16.90
N LEU A 199 15.70 11.93 15.72
CA LEU A 199 16.21 12.57 14.51
C LEU A 199 15.69 14.02 14.35
N ASP A 200 14.98 14.53 15.36
CA ASP A 200 14.60 15.95 15.51
C ASP A 200 15.58 16.72 16.41
#